data_AF-A0A4V6JJT7-F1
#
_entry.id   AF-A0A4V6JJT7-F1
#
_cell.length_a   1.000
_cell.length_b   1.000
_cell.length_c   1.000
_cell.angle_alpha   90.00
_cell.angle_beta   90.00
_cell.angle_gamma   90.00
#
_symmetry.space_group_name_H-M   'P 1'
#
loop_
_entity.id
_entity.type
_entity.pdbx_description
1 polymer ?
#
loop_
_entity_poly.entity_id
_entity_poly.type
_entity_poly.pdbx_seq_one_letter_code
_entity_poly.pdbx_strand_id
1 'polypeptide(L)'
;MAKTYGITREQQDALAHRSHQRAAQAWAEGKLTGEVMTAYTPPFREPLSEDNNIRGTSTLADYAKLRPAFDRKHGTVTAANSTPLTDGAAR
;
A
#
# COMPACT_ATOMS: atom_id res chain seq x y z
N MET A 1 -3.84 -15.58 -12.83
CA MET A 1 -4.14 -15.23 -11.42
C MET A 1 -5.51 -14.55 -11.32
N ALA A 2 -5.65 -13.21 -11.42
CA ALA A 2 -6.96 -12.56 -11.27
C ALA A 2 -8.03 -13.10 -12.24
N LYS A 3 -7.72 -13.18 -13.55
CA LYS A 3 -8.63 -13.75 -14.57
C LYS A 3 -8.93 -15.24 -14.32
N THR A 4 -7.92 -16.00 -13.89
CA THR A 4 -8.02 -17.45 -13.63
C THR A 4 -8.93 -17.77 -12.44
N TYR A 5 -8.94 -16.92 -11.41
CA TYR A 5 -9.72 -17.09 -10.19
C TYR A 5 -10.97 -16.19 -10.13
N GLY A 6 -11.31 -15.50 -11.23
CA GLY A 6 -12.50 -14.65 -11.30
C GLY A 6 -12.49 -13.46 -10.34
N ILE A 7 -11.31 -12.96 -9.93
CA ILE A 7 -11.20 -11.86 -8.96
C ILE A 7 -11.51 -10.55 -9.69
N THR A 8 -12.58 -9.88 -9.27
CA THR A 8 -13.02 -8.63 -9.89
C THR A 8 -12.12 -7.45 -9.55
N ARG A 9 -12.28 -6.34 -10.27
CA ARG A 9 -11.54 -5.10 -10.01
C ARG A 9 -11.89 -4.53 -8.64
N GLU A 10 -13.17 -4.55 -8.31
CA GLU A 10 -13.73 -4.02 -7.07
C GLU A 10 -13.22 -4.80 -5.86
N GLN A 11 -13.09 -6.14 -5.98
CA GLN A 11 -12.52 -6.98 -4.94
C GLN A 11 -11.04 -6.66 -4.69
N GLN A 12 -10.26 -6.42 -5.75
CA GLN A 12 -8.85 -6.03 -5.65
C GLN A 12 -8.69 -4.65 -4.99
N ASP A 13 -9.48 -3.67 -5.43
CA ASP A 13 -9.45 -2.31 -4.88
C ASP A 13 -9.91 -2.28 -3.41
N ALA A 14 -10.95 -3.06 -3.06
CA ALA A 14 -11.41 -3.20 -1.68
C ALA A 14 -10.37 -3.85 -0.77
N LEU A 15 -9.64 -4.86 -1.26
CA LEU A 15 -8.53 -5.46 -0.53
C LEU A 15 -7.41 -4.45 -0.29
N ALA A 16 -7.00 -3.71 -1.34
CA ALA A 16 -5.93 -2.74 -1.26
C ALA A 16 -6.27 -1.57 -0.32
N HIS A 17 -7.51 -1.06 -0.39
CA HIS A 17 -7.99 -0.03 0.52
C HIS A 17 -7.99 -0.52 1.98
N ARG A 18 -8.54 -1.72 2.23
CA ARG A 18 -8.52 -2.32 3.57
C ARG A 18 -7.09 -2.52 4.09
N SER A 19 -6.14 -2.87 3.22
CA SER A 19 -4.73 -3.01 3.59
C SER A 19 -4.16 -1.71 4.14
N HIS A 20 -4.39 -0.58 3.46
CA HIS A 20 -3.93 0.73 3.94
C HIS A 20 -4.65 1.18 5.21
N GLN A 21 -5.96 0.94 5.33
CA GLN A 21 -6.72 1.27 6.55
C GLN A 21 -6.17 0.52 7.78
N ARG A 22 -5.92 -0.79 7.63
CA ARG A 22 -5.34 -1.60 8.71
C ARG A 22 -3.93 -1.19 9.07
N ALA A 23 -3.08 -0.88 8.07
CA ALA A 23 -1.72 -0.42 8.31
C ALA A 23 -1.72 0.93 9.05
N ALA A 24 -2.56 1.88 8.62
CA ALA A 24 -2.71 3.17 9.30
C ALA A 24 -3.22 3.00 10.74
N GLN A 25 -4.20 2.12 10.96
CA GLN A 25 -4.69 1.79 12.29
C GLN A 25 -3.61 1.16 13.18
N ALA A 26 -2.82 0.22 12.65
CA ALA A 26 -1.75 -0.43 13.42
C ALA A 26 -0.68 0.56 13.88
N TRP A 27 -0.30 1.51 13.02
CA TRP A 27 0.58 2.62 13.39
C TRP A 27 -0.05 3.53 14.44
N ALA A 28 -1.30 3.95 14.25
CA ALA A 28 -2.02 4.79 15.21
C ALA A 28 -2.19 4.13 16.59
N GLU A 29 -2.32 2.80 16.64
CA GLU A 29 -2.40 2.01 17.86
C GLU A 29 -1.03 1.68 18.47
N GLY A 30 0.08 2.09 17.86
CA GLY A 30 1.44 1.83 18.34
C GLY A 30 1.87 0.37 18.26
N LYS A 31 1.15 -0.46 17.49
CA LYS A 31 1.44 -1.91 17.38
C LYS A 31 2.80 -2.19 16.75
N LEU A 32 3.27 -1.28 15.89
CA LEU A 32 4.53 -1.43 15.14
C LEU A 32 5.73 -0.76 15.84
N THR A 33 5.49 0.03 16.89
CA THR A 33 6.54 0.79 17.60
C THR A 33 7.61 -0.11 18.22
N GLY A 34 7.28 -1.36 18.56
CA GLY A 34 8.25 -2.32 19.10
C GLY A 34 9.05 -3.09 18.05
N GLU A 35 8.65 -3.04 16.78
CA GLU A 35 9.26 -3.81 15.68
C GLU A 35 10.04 -2.92 14.71
N VAL A 36 9.69 -1.64 14.60
CA VAL A 36 10.30 -0.70 13.65
C VAL A 36 11.41 0.10 14.31
N MET A 37 12.61 0.01 13.73
CA MET A 37 13.75 0.83 14.13
C MET A 37 13.75 2.17 13.38
N THR A 38 14.02 3.27 14.08
CA THR A 38 14.22 4.57 13.43
C THR A 38 15.43 4.54 12.52
N ALA A 39 15.21 4.84 11.24
CA ALA A 39 16.26 5.02 10.25
C ALA A 39 16.56 6.51 10.03
N TYR A 40 17.75 6.80 9.51
CA TYR A 40 18.12 8.14 9.04
C TYR A 40 18.62 8.01 7.62
N THR A 41 17.91 8.61 6.68
CA THR A 41 18.34 8.67 5.28
C THR A 41 19.23 9.88 5.07
N PRO A 42 20.25 9.84 4.19
CA PRO A 42 21.03 11.02 3.82
C PRO A 42 20.12 12.22 3.51
N PRO A 43 20.40 13.43 4.04
CA PRO A 43 21.62 13.86 4.74
C PRO A 43 21.63 13.62 6.27
N PHE A 44 20.91 12.62 6.77
CA PHE A 44 20.88 12.16 8.17
C PHE A 44 20.38 13.18 9.20
N ARG A 45 19.45 14.06 8.79
CA ARG A 45 18.88 15.09 9.66
C ARG A 45 17.50 14.73 10.20
N GLU A 46 16.69 14.08 9.38
CA GLU A 46 15.32 13.74 9.72
C GLU A 46 15.20 12.23 10.02
N PRO A 47 14.59 11.86 11.15
CA PRO A 47 14.31 10.46 11.44
C PRO A 47 13.16 9.95 10.57
N LEU A 48 13.33 8.76 10.02
CA LEU A 48 12.26 7.95 9.44
C LEU A 48 11.91 6.85 10.45
N SER A 49 10.86 7.09 11.22
CA SER A 49 10.39 6.17 12.28
C SER A 49 9.11 5.41 11.93
N GLU A 50 8.45 5.77 10.81
CA GLU A 50 7.18 5.20 10.39
C GLU A 50 7.19 4.89 8.88
N ASP A 51 6.35 3.95 8.46
CA ASP A 51 6.15 3.63 7.04
C ASP A 51 5.51 4.79 6.28
N ASN A 52 6.19 5.28 5.25
CA ASN A 52 5.75 6.45 4.48
C ASN A 52 4.87 6.12 3.25
N ASN A 53 4.61 4.84 2.98
CA ASN A 53 3.85 4.39 1.81
C ASN A 53 2.35 4.16 2.12
N ILE A 54 1.93 4.38 3.37
CA ILE A 54 0.58 4.12 3.84
C ILE A 54 -0.36 5.26 3.46
N ARG A 55 -1.46 4.94 2.76
CA ARG A 55 -2.49 5.89 2.33
C ARG A 55 -3.72 5.82 3.24
N GLY A 56 -3.56 6.23 4.50
CA GLY A 56 -4.61 6.14 5.53
C GLY A 56 -5.88 6.95 5.21
N THR A 57 -5.78 8.00 4.40
CA THR A 57 -6.91 8.88 4.02
C THR A 57 -7.49 8.59 2.63
N SER A 58 -7.03 7.53 1.97
CA SER A 58 -7.54 7.16 0.64
C SER A 58 -9.03 6.78 0.68
N THR A 59 -9.76 7.01 -0.40
CA THR A 59 -11.13 6.54 -0.57
C THR A 59 -11.22 5.51 -1.70
N LEU A 60 -12.22 4.62 -1.69
CA LEU A 60 -12.43 3.66 -2.79
C LEU A 60 -12.61 4.35 -4.16
N ALA A 61 -13.16 5.57 -4.18
CA ALA A 61 -13.30 6.37 -5.40
C ALA A 61 -11.96 6.75 -6.03
N ASP A 62 -10.88 6.84 -5.24
CA ASP A 62 -9.54 7.15 -5.75
C ASP A 62 -8.92 5.98 -6.51
N TYR A 63 -9.27 4.74 -6.16
CA TYR A 63 -8.82 3.55 -6.86
C TYR A 63 -9.47 3.45 -8.24
N ALA A 64 -10.78 3.71 -8.33
CA ALA A 64 -11.55 3.62 -9.58
C ALA A 64 -11.02 4.53 -10.69
N LYS A 65 -10.37 5.66 -10.34
CA LYS A 65 -9.76 6.60 -11.28
C LYS A 65 -8.54 6.03 -12.01
N LEU A 66 -7.92 4.98 -11.48
CA LEU A 66 -6.67 4.44 -12.02
C LEU A 66 -6.90 3.47 -13.17
N ARG A 67 -6.12 3.69 -14.24
CA ARG A 67 -6.07 2.82 -15.41
C ARG A 67 -5.29 1.54 -15.08
N PRO A 68 -5.64 0.41 -15.71
CA PRO A 68 -4.86 -0.82 -15.62
C PRO A 68 -3.39 -0.61 -16.00
N ALA A 69 -2.47 -1.13 -15.19
CA ALA A 69 -1.03 -0.90 -15.34
C ALA A 69 -0.37 -1.90 -16.31
N PHE A 70 -0.85 -3.15 -16.36
CA PHE A 70 -0.21 -4.24 -17.12
C PHE A 70 -0.95 -4.62 -18.40
N ASP A 71 -2.28 -4.71 -18.36
CA ASP A 71 -3.14 -4.97 -19.51
C ASP A 71 -4.10 -3.81 -19.69
N ARG A 72 -3.83 -2.94 -20.67
CA ARG A 72 -4.58 -1.70 -20.88
C ARG A 72 -6.01 -1.92 -21.39
N LYS A 73 -6.35 -3.11 -21.91
CA LYS A 73 -7.65 -3.39 -22.54
C LYS A 73 -8.56 -4.18 -21.61
N HIS A 74 -8.03 -5.21 -20.93
CA HIS A 74 -8.81 -6.13 -20.11
C HIS A 74 -8.18 -6.38 -18.72
N GLY A 75 -7.23 -5.54 -18.33
CA GLY A 75 -6.58 -5.65 -17.03
C GLY A 75 -7.43 -5.08 -15.90
N THR A 76 -7.32 -5.68 -14.73
CA THR A 76 -7.93 -5.21 -13.48
C THR A 76 -6.89 -4.76 -12.47
N VAL A 77 -5.62 -5.04 -12.73
CA VAL A 77 -4.49 -4.66 -11.86
C VAL A 77 -4.04 -3.24 -12.19
N THR A 78 -3.97 -2.39 -11.16
CA THR A 78 -3.59 -0.98 -11.21
C THR A 78 -2.46 -0.68 -10.23
N ALA A 79 -1.88 0.51 -10.33
CA ALA A 79 -0.85 0.96 -9.40
C ALA A 79 -1.32 1.03 -7.92
N ALA A 80 -2.62 1.20 -7.66
CA ALA A 80 -3.11 1.26 -6.27
C ALA A 80 -3.47 -0.09 -5.66
N ASN A 81 -3.75 -1.11 -6.49
CA ASN A 81 -4.03 -2.47 -6.03
C ASN A 81 -2.83 -3.43 -6.23
N SER A 82 -1.66 -2.86 -6.54
CA SER A 82 -0.38 -3.55 -6.63
C SER A 82 0.51 -3.17 -5.46
N THR A 83 1.54 -3.98 -5.21
CA THR A 83 2.57 -3.66 -4.22
C THR A 83 3.36 -2.42 -4.64
N PRO A 84 3.58 -1.45 -3.73
CA PRO A 84 4.47 -0.34 -4.02
C PRO A 84 5.92 -0.82 -4.15
N LEU A 85 6.75 -0.05 -4.87
CA LEU A 85 8.20 -0.23 -4.82
C LEU A 85 8.71 0.37 -3.51
N THR A 86 9.38 -0.44 -2.71
CA THR A 86 9.87 -0.06 -1.37
C THR A 86 11.31 -0.48 -1.18
N ASP A 87 12.06 0.28 -0.37
CA ASP A 87 13.38 -0.08 0.15
C ASP A 87 13.25 -0.31 1.66
N GLY A 88 13.81 -1.41 2.17
CA GLY A 88 13.68 -1.82 3.56
C GLY A 88 14.56 -3.02 3.91
N ALA A 89 14.88 -3.16 5.20
CA ALA A 89 15.68 -4.26 5.74
C ALA A 89 15.07 -4.75 7.07
N ALA A 90 15.25 -6.04 7.39
CA ALA A 90 14.81 -6.67 8.63
C ALA A 90 15.92 -7.57 9.19
N ARG A 91 15.91 -7.80 10.51
CA ARG A 91 16.88 -8.65 11.21
C ARG A 91 16.17 -9.73 12.01
#